data_AF-A0A4V2AC73-F1
#
_entry.id   AF-A0A4V2AC73-F1
#
_cell.length_a   1.000
_cell.length_b   1.000
_cell.length_c   1.000
_cell.angle_alpha   90.00
_cell.angle_beta   90.00
_cell.angle_gamma   90.00
#
_symmetry.space_group_name_H-M   'P 1'
#
loop_
_entity.id
_entity.type
_entity.pdbx_description
1 polymer ?
#
loop_
_entity_poly.entity_id
_entity_poly.type
_entity_poly.pdbx_seq_one_letter_code
_entity_poly.pdbx_strand_id
1 'polypeptide(L)'
;MYTHYDLMLPLMRLMQRESKIFSLQESYQALIRELNCNSEEIEQTMKDGRNTILYRLQWAKTYLKNAGLIEYPKRAHFQLTQVGKSINLKSVIKIDKAFLSQFETFNEFTNSAPKSNQLNFKNDIDVTKEELTPPEAIEFHSNELNNQIKQELLDLIKANNPAFFERLVVDLLVAMGYGGSHHDAAQAIGKTNDGGIDGIISEDRLGLDKIYIQAKRWENTIGRPDIQQFKGALADQVAKKGVFITTSSFSKEAIESAKKSGIVLIDGDRLTSLMIEFGVGVTIERSFHVYRIDSDRFEENI
;
A
#
# COMPACT_ATOMS: atom_id res chain seq x y z
N MET A 1 -7.38 14.10 8.36
CA MET A 1 -6.01 14.08 7.82
C MET A 1 -5.94 15.07 6.68
N TYR A 2 -5.05 16.06 6.74
CA TYR A 2 -5.02 17.19 5.80
C TYR A 2 -4.59 16.78 4.39
N THR A 3 -5.38 17.12 3.38
CA THR A 3 -5.05 16.94 1.96
C THR A 3 -4.16 18.07 1.46
N HIS A 4 -3.59 17.93 0.26
CA HIS A 4 -2.78 19.00 -0.32
C HIS A 4 -3.57 20.31 -0.55
N TYR A 5 -4.89 20.23 -0.80
CA TYR A 5 -5.77 21.41 -0.90
C TYR A 5 -5.98 22.11 0.46
N ASP A 6 -6.12 21.33 1.53
CA ASP A 6 -6.30 21.88 2.88
C ASP A 6 -5.09 22.70 3.34
N LEU A 7 -3.89 22.40 2.81
CA LEU A 7 -2.67 23.15 3.12
C LEU A 7 -2.54 24.46 2.32
N MET A 8 -3.25 24.63 1.19
CA MET A 8 -3.04 25.76 0.28
C MET A 8 -3.49 27.09 0.88
N LEU A 9 -4.70 27.16 1.45
CA LEU A 9 -5.22 28.40 2.01
C LEU A 9 -4.42 28.88 3.24
N PRO A 10 -4.11 28.04 4.24
CA PRO A 10 -3.22 28.41 5.34
C PRO A 10 -1.85 28.87 4.84
N LEU A 11 -1.25 28.17 3.87
CA LEU A 11 0.04 28.54 3.29
C LEU A 11 -0.01 29.93 2.65
N MET A 12 -1.01 30.21 1.81
CA MET A 12 -1.15 31.52 1.18
C MET A 12 -1.39 32.64 2.20
N ARG A 13 -2.18 32.38 3.26
CA ARG A 13 -2.39 33.34 4.35
C ARG A 13 -1.10 33.67 5.10
N LEU A 14 -0.29 32.65 5.40
CA LEU A 14 1.05 32.83 5.99
C LEU A 14 1.93 33.70 5.10
N MET A 15 1.95 33.43 3.80
CA MET A 15 2.75 34.19 2.84
C MET A 15 2.26 35.64 2.67
N GLN A 16 0.95 35.89 2.71
CA GLN A 16 0.39 37.25 2.62
C GLN A 16 0.66 38.05 3.90
N ARG A 17 0.57 37.41 5.07
CA ARG A 17 0.85 38.03 6.38
C ARG A 17 2.30 38.43 6.54
N GLU A 18 3.23 37.56 6.17
CA GLU A 18 4.67 37.79 6.40
C GLU A 18 5.36 38.50 5.23
N SER A 19 4.74 38.51 4.03
CA SER A 19 5.25 39.20 2.83
C SER A 19 6.74 38.94 2.55
N LYS A 20 7.22 37.73 2.87
CA LYS A 20 8.62 37.30 2.75
C LYS A 20 8.77 36.09 1.84
N ILE A 21 10.01 35.79 1.49
CA ILE A 21 10.40 34.57 0.77
C ILE A 21 10.48 33.41 1.79
N PHE A 22 9.82 32.30 1.49
CA PHE A 22 9.84 31.09 2.32
C PHE A 22 10.70 30.00 1.70
N SER A 23 11.49 29.29 2.50
CA SER A 23 11.97 27.95 2.18
C SER A 23 10.90 26.89 2.47
N LEU A 24 11.08 25.68 1.92
CA LEU A 24 10.17 24.56 2.22
C LEU A 24 10.10 24.25 3.71
N GLN A 25 11.24 24.21 4.41
CA GLN A 25 11.31 23.89 5.84
C GLN A 25 10.65 24.97 6.70
N GLU A 26 10.89 26.25 6.42
CA GLU A 26 10.23 27.35 7.14
C GLU A 26 8.73 27.31 6.94
N SER A 27 8.27 27.10 5.70
CA SER A 27 6.84 27.00 5.40
C SER A 27 6.19 25.81 6.10
N TYR A 28 6.87 24.67 6.16
CA TYR A 28 6.40 23.48 6.87
C TYR A 28 6.23 23.77 8.37
N GLN A 29 7.26 24.33 9.01
CA GLN A 29 7.22 24.68 10.44
C GLN A 29 6.15 25.73 10.77
N ALA A 30 5.95 26.72 9.89
CA ALA A 30 4.89 27.71 10.07
C ALA A 30 3.50 27.10 9.91
N LEU A 31 3.34 26.20 8.93
CA LEU A 31 2.06 25.57 8.59
C LEU A 31 1.59 24.62 9.69
N ILE A 32 2.47 23.78 10.24
CA ILE A 32 2.10 22.87 11.35
C ILE A 32 1.65 23.64 12.60
N ARG A 33 2.21 24.85 12.84
CA ARG A 33 1.80 25.73 13.94
C ARG A 33 0.45 26.38 13.65
N GLU A 34 0.24 26.88 12.44
CA GLU A 34 -1.03 27.51 12.03
C GLU A 34 -2.20 26.51 12.05
N LEU A 35 -1.93 25.24 11.71
CA LEU A 35 -2.91 24.15 11.72
C LEU A 35 -3.08 23.46 13.09
N ASN A 36 -2.26 23.80 14.10
CA ASN A 36 -2.23 23.14 15.40
C ASN A 36 -2.11 21.60 15.31
N CYS A 37 -1.24 21.11 14.42
CA CYS A 37 -1.05 19.67 14.24
C CYS A 37 -0.54 19.00 15.53
N ASN A 38 -1.06 17.80 15.83
CA ASN A 38 -0.58 17.00 16.96
C ASN A 38 0.66 16.15 16.58
N SER A 39 1.30 15.51 17.56
CA SER A 39 2.51 14.70 17.33
C SER A 39 2.27 13.52 16.40
N GLU A 40 1.11 12.86 16.48
CA GLU A 40 0.78 11.72 15.60
C GLU A 40 0.67 12.17 14.13
N GLU A 41 0.05 13.32 13.88
CA GLU A 41 -0.07 13.91 12.54
C GLU A 41 1.29 14.36 11.98
N ILE A 42 2.14 14.92 12.85
CA ILE A 42 3.49 15.37 12.47
C ILE A 42 4.42 14.18 12.18
N GLU A 43 4.30 13.08 12.92
CA GLU A 43 5.16 11.89 12.75
C GLU A 43 4.67 10.95 11.65
N GLN A 44 3.50 11.20 11.08
CA GLN A 44 2.91 10.33 10.08
C GLN A 44 3.74 10.27 8.78
N THR A 45 4.07 9.05 8.37
CA THR A 45 4.82 8.76 7.15
C THR A 45 4.00 8.02 6.12
N MET A 46 4.33 8.23 4.84
CA MET A 46 3.88 7.41 3.72
C MET A 46 4.59 6.06 3.76
N LYS A 47 4.13 5.08 2.94
CA LYS A 47 4.77 3.75 2.87
C LYS A 47 6.25 3.78 2.49
N ASP A 48 6.70 4.82 1.79
CA ASP A 48 8.10 5.03 1.42
C ASP A 48 8.92 5.80 2.46
N GLY A 49 8.35 6.05 3.65
CA GLY A 49 9.01 6.71 4.77
C GLY A 49 9.01 8.24 4.72
N ARG A 50 8.49 8.87 3.66
CA ARG A 50 8.39 10.34 3.60
C ARG A 50 7.32 10.87 4.54
N ASN A 51 7.56 12.03 5.14
CA ASN A 51 6.56 12.71 5.97
C ASN A 51 5.34 13.14 5.14
N THR A 52 4.14 12.79 5.59
CA THR A 52 2.88 12.95 4.84
C THR A 52 2.54 14.42 4.61
N ILE A 53 2.60 15.25 5.66
CA ILE A 53 2.27 16.68 5.57
C ILE A 53 3.29 17.42 4.69
N LEU A 54 4.59 17.15 4.89
CA LEU A 54 5.66 17.75 4.10
C LEU A 54 5.51 17.38 2.61
N TYR A 55 5.15 16.13 2.32
CA TYR A 55 4.93 15.68 0.95
C TYR A 55 3.72 16.37 0.31
N ARG A 56 2.58 16.43 1.02
CA ARG A 56 1.38 17.13 0.54
C ARG A 56 1.61 18.63 0.39
N LEU A 57 2.46 19.24 1.21
CA LEU A 57 2.87 20.63 1.08
C LEU A 57 3.66 20.88 -0.22
N GLN A 58 4.53 19.94 -0.63
CA GLN A 58 5.22 20.03 -1.92
C GLN A 58 4.23 20.01 -3.10
N TRP A 59 3.18 19.20 -3.02
CA TRP A 59 2.09 19.18 -4.01
C TRP A 59 1.24 20.46 -3.98
N ALA A 60 0.90 20.96 -2.79
CA ALA A 60 0.22 22.23 -2.61
C ALA A 60 0.97 23.35 -3.34
N LYS A 61 2.29 23.44 -3.13
CA LYS A 61 3.18 24.37 -3.83
C LYS A 61 3.19 24.15 -5.34
N THR A 62 3.23 22.91 -5.80
CA THR A 62 3.23 22.59 -7.24
C THR A 62 1.97 23.12 -7.91
N TYR A 63 0.80 22.91 -7.29
CA TYR A 63 -0.48 23.35 -7.84
C TYR A 63 -0.62 24.87 -7.81
N LEU A 64 -0.24 25.52 -6.70
CA LEU A 64 -0.22 26.98 -6.60
C LEU A 64 0.74 27.62 -7.62
N LYS A 65 1.89 26.98 -7.89
CA LYS A 65 2.83 27.45 -8.90
C LYS A 65 2.22 27.37 -10.30
N ASN A 66 1.63 26.23 -10.65
CA ASN A 66 0.99 26.02 -11.95
C ASN A 66 -0.27 26.88 -12.13
N ALA A 67 -0.92 27.31 -11.04
CA ALA A 67 -1.97 28.33 -11.07
C ALA A 67 -1.46 29.78 -11.14
N GLY A 68 -0.14 30.00 -11.19
CA GLY A 68 0.46 31.34 -11.24
C GLY A 68 0.37 32.14 -9.94
N LEU A 69 0.02 31.50 -8.82
CA LEU A 69 -0.18 32.15 -7.52
C LEU A 69 1.11 32.30 -6.71
N ILE A 70 2.06 31.40 -6.93
CA ILE A 70 3.40 31.47 -6.33
C ILE A 70 4.49 31.38 -7.40
N GLU A 71 5.64 31.96 -7.09
CA GLU A 71 6.84 31.91 -7.91
C GLU A 71 8.06 31.50 -7.07
N TYR A 72 9.13 31.10 -7.75
CA TYR A 72 10.37 30.65 -7.12
C TYR A 72 11.50 31.62 -7.47
N PRO A 73 11.75 32.66 -6.65
CA PRO A 73 12.79 33.66 -6.94
C PRO A 73 14.20 33.08 -6.87
N LYS A 74 14.40 32.03 -6.06
CA LYS A 74 15.63 31.23 -6.00
C LYS A 74 15.28 29.78 -5.70
N ARG A 75 16.20 28.86 -6.01
CA ARG A 75 15.99 27.42 -5.81
C ARG A 75 15.52 27.10 -4.38
N ALA A 76 14.55 26.20 -4.26
CA ALA A 76 13.91 25.77 -3.02
C ALA A 76 13.19 26.87 -2.20
N HIS A 77 13.12 28.10 -2.70
CA HIS A 77 12.44 29.22 -2.04
C HIS A 77 11.33 29.78 -2.91
N PHE A 78 10.26 30.24 -2.29
CA PHE A 78 9.05 30.65 -2.99
C PHE A 78 8.35 31.83 -2.30
N GLN A 79 7.61 32.61 -3.08
CA GLN A 79 6.83 33.76 -2.63
C GLN A 79 5.54 33.91 -3.46
N LEU A 80 4.60 34.72 -2.99
CA LEU A 80 3.38 35.03 -3.76
C LEU A 80 3.71 35.92 -4.96
N THR A 81 3.11 35.62 -6.11
CA THR A 81 3.12 36.52 -7.28
C THR A 81 2.23 37.75 -7.02
N GLN A 82 2.24 38.71 -7.94
CA GLN A 82 1.29 39.84 -7.86
C GLN A 82 -0.17 39.38 -7.89
N VAL A 83 -0.49 38.37 -8.72
CA VAL A 83 -1.80 37.75 -8.76
C VAL A 83 -2.13 37.11 -7.40
N GLY A 84 -1.21 36.31 -6.85
CA GLY A 84 -1.39 35.69 -5.54
C GLY A 84 -1.63 36.70 -4.40
N LYS A 85 -0.95 37.86 -4.43
CA LYS A 85 -1.12 38.94 -3.46
C LYS A 85 -2.46 39.68 -3.59
N SER A 86 -2.99 39.77 -4.82
CA SER A 86 -4.25 40.47 -5.11
C SER A 86 -5.50 39.74 -4.61
N ILE A 87 -5.38 38.44 -4.33
CA ILE A 87 -6.50 37.62 -3.86
C ILE A 87 -6.86 38.01 -2.42
N ASN A 88 -8.15 38.25 -2.19
CA ASN A 88 -8.69 38.48 -0.86
C ASN A 88 -8.90 37.15 -0.11
N LEU A 89 -7.86 36.65 0.56
CA LEU A 89 -7.90 35.37 1.28
C LEU A 89 -8.84 35.37 2.51
N LYS A 90 -9.40 36.52 2.91
CA LYS A 90 -10.40 36.60 3.99
C LYS A 90 -11.79 36.14 3.53
N SER A 91 -12.12 36.31 2.25
CA SER A 91 -13.40 35.86 1.67
C SER A 91 -13.33 34.45 1.10
N VAL A 92 -12.13 33.86 1.01
CA VAL A 92 -11.94 32.50 0.50
C VAL A 92 -12.14 31.48 1.63
N ILE A 93 -13.05 30.54 1.41
CA ILE A 93 -13.36 29.44 2.35
C ILE A 93 -12.38 28.28 2.17
N LYS A 94 -12.12 27.86 0.92
CA LYS A 94 -11.17 26.80 0.57
C LYS A 94 -10.50 27.12 -0.76
N ILE A 95 -9.25 26.68 -0.93
CA ILE A 95 -8.56 26.66 -2.22
C ILE A 95 -8.54 25.21 -2.67
N ASP A 96 -9.49 24.85 -3.51
CA ASP A 96 -9.67 23.52 -4.08
C ASP A 96 -9.44 23.54 -5.60
N LYS A 97 -9.68 22.40 -6.25
CA LYS A 97 -9.60 22.29 -7.71
C LYS A 97 -10.49 23.31 -8.43
N ALA A 98 -11.71 23.54 -7.94
CA ALA A 98 -12.66 24.46 -8.55
C ALA A 98 -12.13 25.91 -8.50
N PHE A 99 -11.56 26.31 -7.36
CA PHE A 99 -10.88 27.60 -7.23
C PHE A 99 -9.67 27.71 -8.16
N LEU A 100 -8.82 26.68 -8.24
CA LEU A 100 -7.63 26.75 -9.11
C LEU A 100 -7.97 26.73 -10.60
N SER A 101 -9.07 26.09 -10.99
CA SER A 101 -9.53 26.01 -12.38
C SER A 101 -9.98 27.36 -12.96
N GLN A 102 -10.06 28.42 -12.15
CA GLN A 102 -10.27 29.79 -12.64
C GLN A 102 -9.03 30.37 -13.33
N PHE A 103 -7.85 29.78 -13.12
CA PHE A 103 -6.59 30.23 -13.71
C PHE A 103 -6.25 29.41 -14.96
N GLU A 104 -6.04 30.09 -16.09
CA GLU A 104 -5.78 29.45 -17.39
C GLU A 104 -4.55 28.51 -17.35
N THR A 105 -3.46 28.95 -16.71
CA THR A 105 -2.23 28.15 -16.54
C THR A 105 -2.46 26.85 -15.76
N PHE A 106 -3.42 26.83 -14.83
CA PHE A 106 -3.77 25.62 -14.09
C PHE A 106 -4.57 24.64 -14.95
N ASN A 107 -5.46 25.16 -15.80
CA ASN A 107 -6.21 24.34 -16.76
C ASN A 107 -5.27 23.72 -17.80
N GLU A 108 -4.24 24.42 -18.25
CA GLU A 108 -3.22 23.85 -19.15
C GLU A 108 -2.44 22.71 -18.46
N PHE A 109 -2.03 22.92 -17.21
CA PHE A 109 -1.33 21.90 -16.41
C PHE A 109 -2.16 20.62 -16.22
N THR A 110 -3.46 20.75 -15.95
CA THR A 110 -4.35 19.61 -15.70
C THR A 110 -4.88 18.93 -16.98
N ASN A 111 -5.06 19.69 -18.06
CA ASN A 111 -5.57 19.16 -19.34
C ASN A 111 -4.48 18.69 -20.31
N SER A 112 -3.20 18.74 -19.95
CA SER A 112 -2.08 18.25 -20.79
C SER A 112 -2.06 16.72 -20.96
N ALA A 113 -3.04 15.97 -20.44
CA ALA A 113 -3.26 14.56 -20.75
C ALA A 113 -4.14 14.40 -22.00
N PRO A 114 -3.83 13.48 -22.94
CA PRO A 114 -4.70 13.23 -24.08
C PRO A 114 -6.08 12.78 -23.57
N LYS A 115 -7.15 13.39 -24.11
CA LYS A 115 -8.54 12.98 -23.91
C LYS A 115 -8.72 11.53 -24.42
N SER A 116 -8.36 10.56 -23.59
CA SER A 116 -8.69 9.16 -23.81
C SER A 116 -10.11 8.93 -23.33
N ASN A 117 -10.90 8.27 -24.17
CA ASN A 117 -12.32 8.00 -23.99
C ASN A 117 -12.63 7.57 -22.55
N GLN A 118 -13.52 8.33 -21.90
CA GLN A 118 -14.16 7.94 -20.66
C GLN A 118 -14.86 6.59 -20.87
N LEU A 119 -14.22 5.51 -20.42
CA LEU A 119 -14.95 4.30 -20.09
C LEU A 119 -15.82 4.65 -18.89
N ASN A 120 -17.14 4.70 -19.13
CA ASN A 120 -18.17 4.89 -18.13
C ASN A 120 -18.14 3.74 -17.11
N PHE A 121 -17.24 3.82 -16.13
CA PHE A 121 -17.47 3.19 -14.85
C PHE A 121 -18.44 4.07 -14.07
N LYS A 122 -19.73 3.74 -14.16
CA LYS A 122 -20.68 4.17 -13.14
C LYS A 122 -20.16 3.63 -11.81
N ASN A 123 -19.78 4.50 -10.89
CA ASN A 123 -19.85 4.27 -9.47
C ASN A 123 -20.01 5.62 -8.77
N ASP A 124 -20.90 5.61 -7.79
CA ASP A 124 -21.38 6.75 -7.03
C ASP A 124 -20.27 7.70 -6.59
N ILE A 125 -20.61 8.98 -6.64
CA ILE A 125 -19.78 10.12 -6.29
C ILE A 125 -19.39 9.97 -4.82
N ASP A 126 -18.16 9.53 -4.55
CA ASP A 126 -17.54 9.69 -3.24
C ASP A 126 -16.57 10.87 -3.32
N VAL A 127 -16.85 11.87 -2.50
CA VAL A 127 -16.22 13.21 -2.46
C VAL A 127 -14.71 13.12 -2.11
N THR A 128 -14.20 11.93 -1.82
CA THR A 128 -12.82 11.63 -1.40
C THR A 128 -11.80 11.47 -2.54
N LYS A 129 -12.23 11.20 -3.79
CA LYS A 129 -11.30 10.88 -4.90
C LYS A 129 -10.55 12.08 -5.48
N GLU A 130 -11.12 13.29 -5.40
CA GLU A 130 -10.53 14.49 -6.02
C GLU A 130 -9.38 15.11 -5.20
N GLU A 131 -9.16 14.67 -3.96
CA GLU A 131 -8.20 15.30 -3.04
C GLU A 131 -6.86 14.56 -2.92
N LEU A 132 -6.70 13.41 -3.60
CA LEU A 132 -5.44 12.66 -3.65
C LEU A 132 -4.43 13.36 -4.55
N THR A 133 -3.16 13.39 -4.13
CA THR A 133 -2.05 13.74 -5.03
C THR A 133 -1.88 12.64 -6.09
N PRO A 134 -1.33 12.93 -7.29
CA PRO A 134 -1.22 11.91 -8.34
C PRO A 134 -0.51 10.61 -7.89
N PRO A 135 0.57 10.64 -7.09
CA PRO A 135 1.19 9.41 -6.59
C PRO A 135 0.34 8.66 -5.55
N GLU A 136 -0.43 9.37 -4.71
CA GLU A 136 -1.40 8.73 -3.81
C GLU A 136 -2.54 8.09 -4.61
N ALA A 137 -2.99 8.70 -5.70
CA ALA A 137 -3.98 8.12 -6.60
C ALA A 137 -3.46 6.85 -7.29
N ILE A 138 -2.21 6.86 -7.77
CA ILE A 138 -1.56 5.65 -8.32
C ILE A 138 -1.49 4.55 -7.26
N GLU A 139 -1.06 4.87 -6.04
CA GLU A 139 -0.98 3.89 -4.95
C GLU A 139 -2.35 3.33 -4.59
N PHE A 140 -3.35 4.20 -4.47
CA PHE A 140 -4.74 3.82 -4.19
C PHE A 140 -5.26 2.84 -5.25
N HIS A 141 -5.18 3.20 -6.53
CA HIS A 141 -5.65 2.35 -7.63
C HIS A 141 -4.82 1.06 -7.76
N SER A 142 -3.53 1.11 -7.46
CA SER A 142 -2.70 -0.11 -7.42
C SER A 142 -3.14 -1.06 -6.31
N ASN A 143 -3.50 -0.55 -5.12
CA ASN A 143 -4.03 -1.38 -4.04
C ASN A 143 -5.43 -1.92 -4.38
N GLU A 144 -6.28 -1.12 -5.03
CA GLU A 144 -7.60 -1.53 -5.49
C GLU A 144 -7.49 -2.69 -6.50
N LEU A 145 -6.61 -2.54 -7.50
CA LEU A 145 -6.32 -3.59 -8.48
C LEU A 145 -5.77 -4.85 -7.81
N ASN A 146 -4.81 -4.72 -6.90
CA ASN A 146 -4.26 -5.86 -6.17
C ASN A 146 -5.35 -6.58 -5.36
N ASN A 147 -6.26 -5.85 -4.72
CA ASN A 147 -7.37 -6.45 -3.96
C ASN A 147 -8.34 -7.20 -4.88
N GLN A 148 -8.62 -6.68 -6.08
CA GLN A 148 -9.42 -7.39 -7.09
C GLN A 148 -8.73 -8.69 -7.52
N ILE A 149 -7.43 -8.62 -7.86
CA ILE A 149 -6.63 -9.80 -8.23
C ILE A 149 -6.64 -10.85 -7.10
N LYS A 150 -6.49 -10.44 -5.84
CA LYS A 150 -6.58 -11.37 -4.70
C LYS A 150 -7.92 -12.10 -4.64
N GLN A 151 -9.04 -11.39 -4.82
CA GLN A 151 -10.36 -12.01 -4.82
C GLN A 151 -10.51 -13.00 -5.98
N GLU A 152 -10.11 -12.60 -7.19
CA GLU A 152 -10.14 -13.48 -8.37
C GLU A 152 -9.26 -14.73 -8.19
N LEU A 153 -8.04 -14.57 -7.64
CA LEU A 153 -7.18 -15.70 -7.29
C LEU A 153 -7.85 -16.64 -6.30
N LEU A 154 -8.46 -16.10 -5.24
CA LEU A 154 -9.10 -16.90 -4.22
C LEU A 154 -10.27 -17.71 -4.78
N ASP A 155 -11.08 -17.10 -5.65
CA ASP A 155 -12.19 -17.76 -6.34
C ASP A 155 -11.70 -18.89 -7.26
N LEU A 156 -10.63 -18.65 -8.03
CA LEU A 156 -10.00 -19.67 -8.86
C LEU A 156 -9.48 -20.84 -8.03
N ILE A 157 -8.86 -20.58 -6.87
CA ILE A 157 -8.37 -21.63 -5.97
C ILE A 157 -9.55 -22.45 -5.42
N LYS A 158 -10.62 -21.80 -4.99
CA LYS A 158 -11.82 -22.45 -4.44
C LYS A 158 -12.55 -23.31 -5.47
N ALA A 159 -12.54 -22.89 -6.74
CA ALA A 159 -13.14 -23.63 -7.85
C ALA A 159 -12.40 -24.94 -8.21
N ASN A 160 -11.14 -25.08 -7.81
CA ASN A 160 -10.33 -26.26 -8.06
C ASN A 160 -10.48 -27.33 -6.96
N ASN A 161 -9.95 -28.53 -7.23
CA ASN A 161 -10.03 -29.66 -6.30
C ASN A 161 -9.04 -29.53 -5.11
N PRO A 162 -9.25 -30.26 -3.99
CA PRO A 162 -8.36 -30.18 -2.82
C PRO A 162 -6.88 -30.50 -3.12
N ALA A 163 -6.61 -31.51 -3.95
CA ALA A 163 -5.25 -31.89 -4.33
C ALA A 163 -4.52 -30.80 -5.15
N PHE A 164 -5.25 -29.97 -5.89
CA PHE A 164 -4.69 -28.77 -6.52
C PHE A 164 -4.27 -27.75 -5.46
N PHE A 165 -5.11 -27.49 -4.46
CA PHE A 165 -4.80 -26.54 -3.39
C PHE A 165 -3.57 -26.95 -2.58
N GLU A 166 -3.45 -28.23 -2.22
CA GLU A 166 -2.27 -28.76 -1.53
C GLU A 166 -0.98 -28.53 -2.33
N ARG A 167 -1.00 -28.80 -3.63
CA ARG A 167 0.14 -28.54 -4.53
C ARG A 167 0.47 -27.06 -4.61
N LEU A 168 -0.53 -26.21 -4.82
CA LEU A 168 -0.36 -24.76 -4.89
C LEU A 168 0.29 -24.20 -3.62
N VAL A 169 -0.13 -24.69 -2.46
CA VAL A 169 0.45 -24.31 -1.17
C VAL A 169 1.94 -24.69 -1.09
N VAL A 170 2.30 -25.89 -1.55
CA VAL A 170 3.71 -26.31 -1.60
C VAL A 170 4.49 -25.44 -2.59
N ASP A 171 3.96 -25.21 -3.80
CA ASP A 171 4.58 -24.36 -4.82
C ASP A 171 4.85 -22.94 -4.28
N LEU A 172 3.91 -22.39 -3.51
CA LEU A 172 4.09 -21.10 -2.84
C LEU A 172 5.23 -21.12 -1.83
N LEU A 173 5.29 -22.12 -0.96
CA LEU A 173 6.36 -22.22 0.03
C LEU A 173 7.73 -22.39 -0.64
N VAL A 174 7.78 -23.12 -1.77
CA VAL A 174 9.00 -23.24 -2.57
C VAL A 174 9.42 -21.92 -3.19
N ALA A 175 8.48 -21.16 -3.76
CA ALA A 175 8.74 -19.84 -4.30
C ALA A 175 9.23 -18.85 -3.23
N MET A 176 8.79 -19.03 -1.98
CA MET A 176 9.28 -18.30 -0.81
C MET A 176 10.69 -18.72 -0.35
N GLY A 177 11.23 -19.81 -0.90
CA GLY A 177 12.57 -20.32 -0.60
C GLY A 177 12.61 -21.47 0.41
N TYR A 178 11.47 -22.02 0.83
CA TYR A 178 11.41 -23.24 1.63
C TYR A 178 11.64 -24.50 0.77
N GLY A 179 12.04 -25.59 1.39
CA GLY A 179 12.17 -26.92 0.75
C GLY A 179 13.56 -27.27 0.25
N GLY A 180 14.55 -26.38 0.40
CA GLY A 180 15.94 -26.69 0.07
C GLY A 180 16.17 -26.88 -1.43
N SER A 181 16.36 -28.13 -1.87
CA SER A 181 16.51 -28.48 -3.28
C SER A 181 15.14 -28.72 -3.94
N HIS A 182 15.01 -28.43 -5.24
CA HIS A 182 13.73 -28.57 -5.97
C HIS A 182 13.17 -30.01 -5.95
N HIS A 183 14.04 -31.02 -5.75
CA HIS A 183 13.68 -32.42 -5.64
C HIS A 183 13.08 -32.81 -4.28
N ASP A 184 13.49 -32.15 -3.20
CA ASP A 184 13.01 -32.43 -1.83
C ASP A 184 11.64 -31.78 -1.59
N ALA A 185 11.44 -30.57 -2.13
CA ALA A 185 10.16 -29.90 -2.13
C ALA A 185 9.05 -30.69 -2.83
N ALA A 186 9.36 -31.34 -3.96
CA ALA A 186 8.40 -32.16 -4.69
C ALA A 186 7.97 -33.43 -3.92
N GLN A 187 8.77 -33.89 -2.95
CA GLN A 187 8.41 -35.01 -2.06
C GLN A 187 7.54 -34.62 -0.87
N ALA A 188 7.28 -33.32 -0.67
CA ALA A 188 6.47 -32.81 0.44
C ALA A 188 5.00 -33.24 0.37
N ILE A 189 4.50 -33.58 -0.83
CA ILE A 189 3.09 -33.88 -1.09
C ILE A 189 2.81 -35.37 -0.83
N GLY A 190 1.90 -35.65 0.11
CA GLY A 190 1.19 -36.94 0.18
C GLY A 190 1.86 -38.10 0.92
N LYS A 191 2.82 -37.86 1.83
CA LYS A 191 3.47 -38.94 2.60
C LYS A 191 2.92 -39.22 4.01
N THR A 192 1.97 -38.42 4.51
CA THR A 192 1.46 -38.58 5.88
C THR A 192 -0.05 -38.45 5.95
N ASN A 193 -0.79 -39.55 5.78
CA ASN A 193 -2.22 -39.63 6.12
C ASN A 193 -2.44 -39.73 7.64
N ASP A 194 -1.74 -38.90 8.41
CA ASP A 194 -1.77 -38.89 9.88
C ASP A 194 -2.70 -37.79 10.42
N GLY A 195 -4.00 -37.94 10.19
CA GLY A 195 -5.02 -37.24 10.97
C GLY A 195 -5.05 -35.69 10.90
N GLY A 196 -4.22 -35.05 10.07
CA GLY A 196 -4.17 -33.59 9.91
C GLY A 196 -2.83 -33.01 9.41
N ILE A 197 -2.08 -33.70 8.56
CA ILE A 197 -0.84 -33.17 7.97
C ILE A 197 -0.86 -33.45 6.47
N ASP A 198 -0.92 -32.42 5.65
CA ASP A 198 -1.02 -32.58 4.19
C ASP A 198 0.36 -32.56 3.52
N GLY A 199 1.38 -31.98 4.19
CA GLY A 199 2.75 -32.01 3.68
C GLY A 199 3.82 -31.65 4.69
N ILE A 200 5.07 -31.90 4.32
CA ILE A 200 6.27 -31.64 5.14
C ILE A 200 7.32 -30.99 4.24
N ILE A 201 7.77 -29.79 4.61
CA ILE A 201 8.80 -29.05 3.86
C ILE A 201 9.97 -28.69 4.76
N SER A 202 11.19 -28.69 4.22
CA SER A 202 12.37 -28.27 4.98
C SER A 202 12.45 -26.74 5.07
N GLU A 203 12.84 -26.22 6.22
CA GLU A 203 13.10 -24.78 6.39
C GLU A 203 14.44 -24.39 5.78
N ASP A 204 15.40 -25.30 5.81
CA ASP A 204 16.77 -25.10 5.37
C ASP A 204 17.17 -26.10 4.26
N ARG A 205 18.28 -25.80 3.57
CA ARG A 205 18.78 -26.62 2.46
C ARG A 205 19.32 -27.98 2.87
N LEU A 206 19.70 -28.17 4.13
CA LEU A 206 20.22 -29.43 4.67
C LEU A 206 19.09 -30.33 5.17
N GLY A 207 17.86 -29.80 5.29
CA GLY A 207 16.69 -30.55 5.71
C GLY A 207 16.68 -30.91 7.19
N LEU A 208 17.41 -30.16 8.02
CA LEU A 208 17.52 -30.40 9.45
C LEU A 208 16.25 -29.96 10.18
N ASP A 209 15.72 -28.80 9.79
CA ASP A 209 14.48 -28.26 10.32
C ASP A 209 13.32 -28.53 9.36
N LYS A 210 12.27 -29.18 9.87
CA LYS A 210 11.06 -29.51 9.12
C LYS A 210 9.89 -28.64 9.57
N ILE A 211 9.13 -28.17 8.59
CA ILE A 211 7.88 -27.43 8.74
C ILE A 211 6.77 -28.33 8.24
N TYR A 212 5.78 -28.56 9.09
CA TYR A 212 4.61 -29.36 8.78
C TYR A 212 3.48 -28.47 8.29
N ILE A 213 2.78 -28.92 7.26
CA ILE A 213 1.80 -28.11 6.54
C ILE A 213 0.44 -28.79 6.65
N GLN A 214 -0.58 -27.99 6.95
CA GLN A 214 -1.98 -28.35 6.77
C GLN A 214 -2.62 -27.30 5.86
N ALA A 215 -3.18 -27.72 4.75
CA ALA A 215 -3.84 -26.93 3.72
C ALA A 215 -5.33 -27.30 3.64
N LYS A 216 -6.19 -26.48 4.22
CA LYS A 216 -7.64 -26.70 4.24
C LYS A 216 -8.39 -25.78 3.28
N ARG A 217 -8.84 -26.32 2.14
CA ARG A 217 -9.77 -25.62 1.24
C ARG A 217 -11.16 -25.60 1.86
N TRP A 218 -11.59 -24.46 2.39
CA TRP A 218 -12.81 -24.31 3.16
C TRP A 218 -13.53 -22.99 2.84
N GLU A 219 -14.84 -22.98 3.01
CA GLU A 219 -15.65 -21.75 2.93
C GLU A 219 -15.94 -21.16 4.31
N ASN A 220 -16.17 -22.01 5.31
CA ASN A 220 -16.50 -21.55 6.66
C ASN A 220 -15.25 -21.07 7.40
N THR A 221 -15.44 -20.23 8.42
CA THR A 221 -14.33 -19.83 9.30
C THR A 221 -13.73 -21.04 10.02
N ILE A 222 -12.40 -21.14 10.04
CA ILE A 222 -11.67 -22.17 10.77
C ILE A 222 -11.68 -21.86 12.27
N GLY A 223 -12.08 -22.84 13.07
CA GLY A 223 -12.26 -22.69 14.50
C GLY A 223 -11.08 -23.23 15.32
N ARG A 224 -11.19 -23.04 16.64
CA ARG A 224 -10.23 -23.61 17.60
C ARG A 224 -10.05 -25.14 17.48
N PRO A 225 -11.10 -25.96 17.23
CA PRO A 225 -10.94 -27.41 17.14
C PRO A 225 -9.97 -27.85 16.04
N ASP A 226 -10.03 -27.22 14.86
CA ASP A 226 -9.13 -27.52 13.74
C ASP A 226 -7.66 -27.27 14.11
N ILE A 227 -7.40 -26.13 14.77
CA ILE A 227 -6.06 -25.79 15.24
C ILE A 227 -5.59 -26.75 16.34
N GLN A 228 -6.49 -27.21 17.23
CA GLN A 228 -6.16 -28.19 18.26
C GLN A 228 -5.85 -29.56 17.68
N GLN A 229 -6.60 -29.99 16.65
CA GLN A 229 -6.32 -31.21 15.92
C GLN A 229 -4.93 -31.16 15.28
N PHE A 230 -4.61 -30.06 14.59
CA PHE A 230 -3.30 -29.89 13.98
C PHE A 230 -2.17 -29.89 15.01
N LYS A 231 -2.36 -29.24 16.16
CA LYS A 231 -1.39 -29.31 17.28
C LYS A 231 -1.15 -30.74 17.77
N GLY A 232 -2.21 -31.55 17.84
CA GLY A 232 -2.10 -32.96 18.19
C GLY A 232 -1.18 -33.70 17.21
N ALA A 233 -1.46 -33.56 15.91
CA ALA A 233 -0.65 -34.17 14.86
C ALA A 233 0.81 -33.70 14.88
N LEU A 234 1.06 -32.41 15.17
CA LEU A 234 2.44 -31.91 15.36
C LEU A 234 3.13 -32.57 16.57
N ALA A 235 2.42 -32.77 17.68
CA ALA A 235 2.98 -33.41 18.86
C ALA A 235 3.34 -34.87 18.61
N ASP A 236 2.50 -35.59 17.86
CA ASP A 236 2.74 -36.99 17.47
C ASP A 236 4.01 -37.13 16.59
N GLN A 237 4.30 -36.10 15.78
CA GLN A 237 5.51 -36.02 14.95
C GLN A 237 6.72 -35.35 15.66
N VAL A 238 6.60 -35.01 16.94
CA VAL A 238 7.60 -34.27 17.74
C VAL A 238 8.04 -32.97 17.04
N ALA A 239 7.12 -32.36 16.30
CA ALA A 239 7.34 -31.18 15.50
C ALA A 239 7.18 -29.89 16.31
N LYS A 240 8.06 -28.92 16.07
CA LYS A 240 8.03 -27.61 16.75
C LYS A 240 7.41 -26.50 15.91
N LYS A 241 7.33 -26.68 14.59
CA LYS A 241 6.93 -25.67 13.61
C LYS A 241 5.87 -26.24 12.68
N GLY A 242 4.80 -25.49 12.51
CA GLY A 242 3.74 -25.84 11.57
C GLY A 242 3.15 -24.61 10.89
N VAL A 243 2.62 -24.80 9.69
CA VAL A 243 1.87 -23.77 8.96
C VAL A 243 0.50 -24.32 8.63
N PHE A 244 -0.54 -23.61 9.08
CA PHE A 244 -1.93 -23.91 8.75
C PHE A 244 -2.41 -22.88 7.73
N ILE A 245 -2.83 -23.37 6.56
CA ILE A 245 -3.19 -22.56 5.40
C ILE A 245 -4.64 -22.88 5.04
N THR A 246 -5.45 -21.84 4.80
CA THR A 246 -6.86 -22.00 4.42
C THR A 246 -7.27 -20.97 3.38
N THR A 247 -8.26 -21.31 2.56
CA THR A 247 -8.93 -20.37 1.64
C THR A 247 -9.98 -19.51 2.35
N SER A 248 -10.20 -19.71 3.66
CA SER A 248 -11.14 -18.97 4.48
C SER A 248 -10.43 -18.06 5.49
N SER A 249 -11.13 -17.65 6.54
CA SER A 249 -10.65 -16.89 7.69
C SER A 249 -10.50 -17.77 8.94
N PHE A 250 -9.76 -17.29 9.93
CA PHE A 250 -9.65 -17.90 11.26
C PHE A 250 -10.49 -17.15 12.29
N SER A 251 -11.11 -17.88 13.22
CA SER A 251 -11.77 -17.28 14.37
C SER A 251 -10.74 -16.68 15.34
N LYS A 252 -11.17 -15.75 16.21
CA LYS A 252 -10.29 -15.16 17.22
C LYS A 252 -9.68 -16.23 18.14
N GLU A 253 -10.48 -17.21 18.52
CA GLU A 253 -10.09 -18.35 19.36
C GLU A 253 -9.09 -19.28 18.65
N ALA A 254 -9.22 -19.44 17.32
CA ALA A 254 -8.26 -20.19 16.51
C ALA A 254 -6.89 -19.49 16.49
N ILE A 255 -6.87 -18.16 16.28
CA ILE A 255 -5.66 -17.33 16.31
C ILE A 255 -4.99 -17.38 17.69
N GLU A 256 -5.76 -17.21 18.77
CA GLU A 256 -5.26 -17.31 20.14
C GLU A 256 -4.69 -18.70 20.46
N SER A 257 -5.32 -19.75 19.94
CA SER A 257 -4.77 -21.11 20.05
C SER A 257 -3.41 -21.18 19.37
N ALA A 258 -3.26 -20.76 18.11
CA ALA A 258 -2.03 -20.89 17.35
C ALA A 258 -0.81 -20.17 17.98
N LYS A 259 -1.03 -18.97 18.57
CA LYS A 259 0.04 -18.15 19.19
C LYS A 259 0.91 -18.89 20.22
N LYS A 260 0.37 -19.92 20.88
CA LYS A 260 1.05 -20.67 21.96
C LYS A 260 1.78 -21.93 21.49
N SER A 261 1.83 -22.22 20.18
CA SER A 261 2.22 -23.56 19.70
C SER A 261 3.11 -23.57 18.45
N GLY A 262 3.79 -22.47 18.12
CA GLY A 262 4.69 -22.45 16.96
C GLY A 262 4.00 -22.67 15.62
N ILE A 263 2.68 -22.44 15.56
CA ILE A 263 1.87 -22.56 14.35
C ILE A 263 1.68 -21.19 13.73
N VAL A 264 2.06 -21.06 12.46
CA VAL A 264 1.77 -19.89 11.63
C VAL A 264 0.43 -20.10 10.92
N LEU A 265 -0.43 -19.09 10.95
CA LEU A 265 -1.72 -19.10 10.25
C LEU A 265 -1.63 -18.24 8.99
N ILE A 266 -2.11 -18.79 7.87
CA ILE A 266 -2.23 -18.12 6.58
C ILE A 266 -3.68 -18.29 6.10
N ASP A 267 -4.44 -17.20 6.11
CA ASP A 267 -5.81 -17.17 5.62
C ASP A 267 -5.86 -16.81 4.13
N GLY A 268 -7.06 -16.75 3.54
CA GLY A 268 -7.23 -16.50 2.11
C GLY A 268 -6.64 -15.18 1.62
N ASP A 269 -6.73 -14.10 2.41
CA ASP A 269 -6.14 -12.80 2.04
C ASP A 269 -4.62 -12.85 2.13
N ARG A 270 -4.05 -13.43 3.19
CA ARG A 270 -2.59 -13.57 3.31
C ARG A 270 -2.03 -14.51 2.26
N LEU A 271 -2.71 -15.62 1.97
CA LEU A 271 -2.33 -16.57 0.92
C LEU A 271 -2.20 -15.87 -0.44
N THR A 272 -3.23 -15.14 -0.85
CA THR A 272 -3.25 -14.45 -2.14
C THR A 272 -2.27 -13.27 -2.18
N SER A 273 -2.03 -12.60 -1.06
CA SER A 273 -0.95 -11.62 -0.93
C SER A 273 0.42 -12.22 -1.22
N LEU A 274 0.72 -13.36 -0.60
CA LEU A 274 1.99 -14.08 -0.80
C LEU A 274 2.12 -14.60 -2.23
N MET A 275 1.02 -15.09 -2.81
CA MET A 275 1.01 -15.51 -4.22
C MET A 275 1.39 -14.37 -5.17
N ILE A 276 0.86 -13.16 -4.95
CA ILE A 276 1.22 -11.99 -5.74
C ILE A 276 2.69 -11.60 -5.50
N GLU A 277 3.11 -11.56 -4.23
CA GLU A 277 4.47 -11.18 -3.84
C GLU A 277 5.55 -12.10 -4.43
N PHE A 278 5.31 -13.41 -4.43
CA PHE A 278 6.26 -14.42 -4.91
C PHE A 278 5.99 -14.88 -6.35
N GLY A 279 5.03 -14.27 -7.06
CA GLY A 279 4.76 -14.55 -8.47
C GLY A 279 4.15 -15.94 -8.73
N VAL A 280 3.35 -16.46 -7.80
CA VAL A 280 2.71 -17.78 -7.92
C VAL A 280 1.27 -17.60 -8.39
N GLY A 281 0.94 -18.16 -9.55
CA GLY A 281 -0.40 -18.02 -10.14
C GLY A 281 -0.67 -16.63 -10.74
N VAL A 282 0.33 -15.76 -10.81
CA VAL A 282 0.25 -14.42 -11.43
C VAL A 282 1.46 -14.15 -12.31
N THR A 283 1.32 -13.23 -13.25
CA THR A 283 2.39 -12.77 -14.14
C THR A 283 2.36 -11.25 -14.27
N ILE A 284 3.54 -10.62 -14.37
CA ILE A 284 3.63 -9.18 -14.62
C ILE A 284 3.17 -8.89 -16.06
N GLU A 285 2.01 -8.27 -16.21
CA GLU A 285 1.52 -7.82 -17.51
C GLU A 285 2.22 -6.52 -17.97
N ARG A 286 2.43 -5.58 -17.04
CA ARG A 286 3.05 -4.28 -17.32
C ARG A 286 3.75 -3.70 -16.09
N SER A 287 4.80 -2.92 -16.30
CA SER A 287 5.46 -2.11 -15.27
C SER A 287 5.52 -0.63 -15.67
N PHE A 288 5.50 0.26 -14.67
CA PHE A 288 5.63 1.71 -14.85
C PHE A 288 6.72 2.26 -13.93
N HIS A 289 7.39 3.32 -14.38
CA HIS A 289 8.46 3.98 -13.63
C HIS A 289 8.01 5.37 -13.19
N VAL A 290 8.25 5.70 -11.92
CA VAL A 290 8.04 7.05 -11.38
C VAL A 290 9.40 7.71 -11.24
N TYR A 291 9.63 8.80 -11.97
CA TYR A 291 10.89 9.54 -11.93
C TYR A 291 10.82 10.70 -10.95
N ARG A 292 11.93 10.95 -10.25
CA ARG A 292 12.15 12.14 -9.43
C ARG A 292 13.33 12.91 -10.01
N ILE A 293 13.20 14.23 -10.06
CA ILE A 293 14.31 15.10 -10.45
C ILE A 293 15.42 14.95 -9.40
N ASP A 294 16.61 14.53 -9.85
CA ASP A 294 17.84 14.64 -9.08
C ASP A 294 18.24 16.11 -9.02
N SER A 295 17.84 16.76 -7.94
CA SER A 295 18.05 18.20 -7.80
C SER A 295 19.53 18.51 -7.67
N ASP A 296 20.33 17.66 -7.01
CA ASP A 296 21.77 17.88 -6.76
C ASP A 296 22.53 18.07 -8.08
N ARG A 297 22.09 17.38 -9.15
CA ARG A 297 22.67 17.50 -10.49
C ARG A 297 22.58 18.90 -11.12
N PHE A 298 21.64 19.72 -10.67
CA PHE A 298 21.39 21.08 -11.13
C PHE A 298 21.88 22.14 -10.13
N GLU A 299 22.69 21.76 -9.14
CA GLU A 299 23.44 22.73 -8.34
C GLU A 299 24.68 23.10 -9.14
N GLU A 300 24.70 24.32 -9.70
CA GLU A 300 25.97 24.90 -10.14
C GLU A 300 26.82 25.06 -8.88
N ASN A 301 28.02 24.46 -8.87
CA ASN A 301 29.03 24.75 -7.87
C ASN A 301 29.40 26.23 -8.01
N ILE A 302 28.69 27.10 -7.28
CA ILE A 302 29.01 28.53 -7.14
C ILE A 302 30.15 28.67 -6.15
#